data_AF-A0A1E1X815-F1
#
_entry.id   AF-A0A1E1X815-F1
#
_cell.length_a   1.000
_cell.length_b   1.000
_cell.length_c   1.000
_cell.angle_alpha   90.00
_cell.angle_beta   90.00
_cell.angle_gamma   90.00
#
_symmetry.space_group_name_H-M   'P 1'
#
loop_
_entity.id
_entity.type
_entity.pdbx_description
1 polymer ?
#
loop_
_entity_poly.entity_id
_entity_poly.type
_entity_poly.pdbx_seq_one_letter_code
_entity_poly.pdbx_strand_id
1 'polypeptide(L)'
;KGIFLLLKDEVSSSDIDESTECLVQFVVGVQFLYSEKDMTYNVHCVLHLAKCVLLQGPLWAHSCFGFEGGIGRLKNLITSAKGVPHQVMNRVVMAQNVNAMKAVASPQIQDFLHTGMSKEEPVALLGKSKPVDGPLLTLIERQVPEHIIGSVVEHDRVRISGHVFHSEQYKRPDKTDCTAIRMSNSVCAKIQHIVLADCSDNKRAFIVYRDYIGSACFGVTHIVKVQRWASLRVREVDRNARACLWLECKGRSYFCNLVNRFLL
;
A
#
# COMPACT_ATOMS: atom_id res chain seq x y z
N LYS A 1 16.10 -10.71 0.10
CA LYS A 1 17.34 -9.92 -0.08
C LYS A 1 17.62 -9.61 -1.56
N GLY A 2 17.95 -10.59 -2.41
CA GLY A 2 18.31 -10.34 -3.83
C GLY A 2 17.39 -9.37 -4.59
N ILE A 3 16.13 -9.77 -4.85
CA ILE A 3 15.16 -8.90 -5.55
C ILE A 3 14.96 -7.54 -4.85
N PHE A 4 15.01 -7.48 -3.52
CA PHE A 4 14.86 -6.24 -2.76
C PHE A 4 15.95 -5.23 -3.11
N LEU A 5 17.21 -5.67 -3.29
CA LEU A 5 18.33 -4.80 -3.66
C LEU A 5 18.13 -4.23 -5.07
N LEU A 6 17.67 -5.06 -6.01
CA LEU A 6 17.42 -4.69 -7.40
C LEU A 6 16.22 -3.76 -7.63
N LEU A 7 15.40 -3.55 -6.59
CA LEU A 7 14.22 -2.67 -6.62
C LEU A 7 14.47 -1.31 -5.97
N LYS A 8 15.68 -1.03 -5.49
CA LYS A 8 16.02 0.28 -4.91
C LYS A 8 15.89 1.39 -5.96
N ASP A 9 15.69 2.62 -5.51
CA ASP A 9 15.69 3.79 -6.40
C ASP A 9 17.10 4.02 -6.97
N GLU A 10 18.12 3.79 -6.16
CA GLU A 10 19.54 3.77 -6.55
C GLU A 10 20.10 2.37 -6.29
N VAL A 11 20.63 1.74 -7.34
CA VAL A 11 21.22 0.39 -7.29
C VAL A 11 22.71 0.51 -7.57
N SER A 12 23.55 0.17 -6.58
CA SER A 12 25.00 0.19 -6.73
C SER A 12 25.54 -1.10 -7.36
N SER A 13 26.79 -1.12 -7.81
CA SER A 13 27.45 -2.36 -8.26
C SER A 13 27.48 -3.43 -7.18
N SER A 14 27.75 -3.03 -5.92
CA SER A 14 27.70 -3.94 -4.77
C SER A 14 26.31 -4.55 -4.55
N ASP A 15 25.24 -3.81 -4.80
CA ASP A 15 23.88 -4.34 -4.73
C ASP A 15 23.61 -5.39 -5.81
N ILE A 16 24.15 -5.18 -7.02
CA ILE A 16 24.05 -6.10 -8.15
C ILE A 16 24.82 -7.40 -7.84
N ASP A 17 26.05 -7.28 -7.34
CA ASP A 17 26.90 -8.43 -7.01
C ASP A 17 26.26 -9.28 -5.90
N GLU A 18 25.86 -8.64 -4.79
CA GLU A 18 25.21 -9.31 -3.67
C GLU A 18 23.86 -9.92 -4.08
N SER A 19 23.10 -9.22 -4.94
CA SER A 19 21.87 -9.80 -5.47
C SER A 19 22.15 -11.00 -6.36
N THR A 20 23.18 -10.96 -7.20
CA THR A 20 23.54 -12.07 -8.09
C THR A 20 23.80 -13.33 -7.27
N GLU A 21 24.61 -13.23 -6.22
CA GLU A 21 24.86 -14.34 -5.30
C GLU A 21 23.58 -14.88 -4.67
N CYS A 22 22.72 -13.99 -4.14
CA CYS A 22 21.43 -14.37 -3.54
C CYS A 22 20.52 -15.12 -4.53
N LEU A 23 20.47 -14.67 -5.78
CA LEU A 23 19.60 -15.23 -6.82
C LEU A 23 20.13 -16.57 -7.32
N VAL A 24 21.46 -16.72 -7.46
CA VAL A 24 22.10 -18.02 -7.76
C VAL A 24 21.81 -19.03 -6.65
N GLN A 25 21.99 -18.65 -5.38
CA GLN A 25 21.68 -19.51 -4.24
C GLN A 25 20.21 -19.92 -4.22
N PHE A 26 19.30 -19.00 -4.53
CA PHE A 26 17.87 -19.31 -4.64
C PHE A 26 17.61 -20.37 -5.71
N VAL A 27 18.14 -20.19 -6.92
CA VAL A 27 17.92 -21.11 -8.05
C VAL A 27 18.51 -22.50 -7.79
N VAL A 28 19.73 -22.58 -7.23
CA VAL A 28 20.33 -23.84 -6.80
C VAL A 28 19.49 -24.50 -5.69
N GLY A 29 19.00 -23.71 -4.74
CA GLY A 29 18.12 -24.19 -3.67
C GLY A 29 16.79 -24.74 -4.18
N VAL A 30 16.20 -24.15 -5.21
CA VAL A 30 14.97 -24.66 -5.84
C VAL A 30 15.22 -26.06 -6.41
N GLN A 31 16.27 -26.24 -7.20
CA GLN A 31 16.61 -27.55 -7.76
C GLN A 31 16.85 -28.59 -6.67
N PHE A 32 17.58 -28.22 -5.62
CA PHE A 32 17.90 -29.13 -4.51
C PHE A 32 16.66 -29.56 -3.72
N LEU A 33 15.76 -28.61 -3.41
CA LEU A 33 14.59 -28.86 -2.56
C LEU A 33 13.39 -29.47 -3.32
N TYR A 34 13.23 -29.11 -4.59
CA TYR A 34 12.04 -29.46 -5.38
C TYR A 34 12.35 -30.38 -6.56
N SER A 35 13.63 -30.65 -6.86
CA SER A 35 14.11 -31.40 -8.03
C SER A 35 14.19 -30.59 -9.34
N GLU A 36 14.83 -31.19 -10.34
CA GLU A 36 15.02 -30.62 -11.68
C GLU A 36 13.69 -30.39 -12.42
N LYS A 37 12.64 -31.15 -12.11
CA LYS A 37 11.33 -30.99 -12.75
C LYS A 37 10.69 -29.63 -12.46
N ASP A 38 11.05 -29.01 -11.34
CA ASP A 38 10.56 -27.71 -10.92
C ASP A 38 11.45 -26.55 -11.39
N MET A 39 12.53 -26.85 -12.14
CA MET A 39 13.41 -25.85 -12.76
C MET A 39 12.79 -25.29 -14.04
N THR A 40 11.68 -24.58 -13.88
CA THR A 40 10.97 -23.94 -14.98
C THR A 40 11.77 -22.79 -15.60
N TYR A 41 11.33 -22.36 -16.79
CA TYR A 41 11.88 -21.18 -17.46
C TYR A 41 11.92 -19.94 -16.55
N ASN A 42 10.85 -19.69 -15.77
CA ASN A 42 10.79 -18.55 -14.87
C ASN A 42 11.83 -18.63 -13.76
N VAL A 43 12.11 -19.82 -13.22
CA VAL A 43 13.18 -20.02 -12.22
C VAL A 43 14.55 -19.72 -12.83
N HIS A 44 14.80 -20.19 -14.07
CA HIS A 44 16.03 -19.86 -14.78
C HIS A 44 16.17 -18.34 -15.03
N CYS A 45 15.09 -17.66 -15.42
CA CYS A 45 15.08 -16.22 -15.66
C CYS A 45 15.53 -15.39 -14.45
N VAL A 46 15.35 -15.90 -13.22
CA VAL A 46 15.79 -15.23 -11.99
C VAL A 46 17.30 -14.94 -12.02
N LEU A 47 18.11 -15.78 -12.65
CA LEU A 47 19.57 -15.58 -12.78
C LEU A 47 19.94 -14.34 -13.61
N HIS A 48 19.05 -13.90 -14.50
CA HIS A 48 19.32 -12.79 -15.42
C HIS A 48 18.88 -11.44 -14.87
N LEU A 49 18.13 -11.39 -13.76
CA LEU A 49 17.57 -10.15 -13.21
C LEU A 49 18.64 -9.12 -12.88
N ALA A 50 19.75 -9.54 -12.27
CA ALA A 50 20.85 -8.63 -11.92
C ALA A 50 21.49 -8.01 -13.17
N LYS A 51 21.67 -8.81 -14.23
CA LYS A 51 22.15 -8.33 -15.53
C LYS A 51 21.17 -7.38 -16.21
N CYS A 52 19.86 -7.66 -16.13
CA CYS A 52 18.84 -6.74 -16.61
C CYS A 52 18.95 -5.38 -15.91
N VAL A 53 19.15 -5.38 -14.59
CA VAL A 53 19.31 -4.12 -13.84
C VAL A 53 20.56 -3.36 -14.23
N LEU A 54 21.68 -4.06 -14.42
CA LEU A 54 22.93 -3.45 -14.89
C LEU A 54 22.75 -2.72 -16.24
N LEU A 55 21.93 -3.27 -17.13
CA LEU A 55 21.74 -2.76 -18.49
C LEU A 55 20.58 -1.75 -18.62
N GLN A 56 19.54 -1.89 -17.82
CA GLN A 56 18.26 -1.20 -17.99
C GLN A 56 17.82 -0.37 -16.77
N GLY A 57 18.64 -0.33 -15.71
CA GLY A 57 18.30 0.32 -14.45
C GLY A 57 17.40 -0.53 -13.54
N PRO A 58 16.89 0.01 -12.43
CA PRO A 58 16.15 -0.76 -11.43
C PRO A 58 14.95 -1.55 -11.97
N LEU A 59 14.63 -2.71 -11.36
CA LEU A 59 13.55 -3.60 -11.83
C LEU A 59 12.19 -2.92 -11.95
N TRP A 60 11.89 -1.96 -11.06
CA TRP A 60 10.60 -1.27 -11.07
C TRP A 60 10.42 -0.39 -12.32
N ALA A 61 11.51 0.12 -12.90
CA ALA A 61 11.48 1.07 -14.01
C ALA A 61 11.07 0.42 -15.34
N HIS A 62 11.33 -0.88 -15.49
CA HIS A 62 11.00 -1.66 -16.69
C HIS A 62 9.98 -2.78 -16.39
N SER A 63 9.26 -2.67 -15.28
CA SER A 63 8.19 -3.61 -14.92
C SER A 63 6.91 -3.36 -15.72
N CYS A 64 6.15 -4.44 -15.97
CA CYS A 64 4.85 -4.34 -16.62
C CYS A 64 3.72 -3.79 -15.72
N PHE A 65 3.97 -3.60 -14.42
CA PHE A 65 2.93 -3.20 -13.45
C PHE A 65 2.24 -1.89 -13.82
N GLY A 66 3.00 -0.89 -14.30
CA GLY A 66 2.42 0.38 -14.75
C GLY A 66 1.48 0.22 -15.95
N PHE A 67 1.84 -0.67 -16.88
CA PHE A 67 1.02 -0.98 -18.06
C PHE A 67 -0.22 -1.78 -17.68
N GLU A 68 -0.10 -2.80 -16.83
CA GLU A 68 -1.22 -3.59 -16.33
C GLU A 68 -2.24 -2.71 -15.58
N GLY A 69 -1.75 -1.81 -14.71
CA GLY A 69 -2.59 -0.82 -14.04
C GLY A 69 -3.28 0.12 -15.03
N GLY A 70 -2.58 0.56 -16.08
CA GLY A 70 -3.14 1.36 -17.17
C GLY A 70 -4.25 0.63 -17.93
N ILE A 71 -4.01 -0.62 -18.32
CA ILE A 71 -4.99 -1.50 -18.98
C ILE A 71 -6.20 -1.72 -18.07
N GLY A 72 -6.00 -1.92 -16.77
CA GLY A 72 -7.07 -2.02 -15.78
C GLY A 72 -7.95 -0.76 -15.73
N ARG A 73 -7.34 0.43 -15.75
CA ARG A 73 -8.09 1.71 -15.84
C ARG A 73 -8.88 1.82 -17.14
N LEU A 74 -8.27 1.47 -18.28
CA LEU A 74 -8.95 1.49 -19.58
C LEU A 74 -10.15 0.53 -19.60
N LYS A 75 -10.00 -0.67 -19.02
CA LYS A 75 -11.09 -1.64 -18.89
C LYS A 75 -12.27 -1.07 -18.10
N ASN A 76 -12.03 -0.29 -17.05
CA ASN A 76 -13.09 0.36 -16.27
C ASN A 76 -13.84 1.44 -17.06
N LEU A 77 -13.27 1.94 -18.17
CA LEU A 77 -13.96 2.86 -19.09
C LEU A 77 -14.89 2.12 -20.06
N ILE A 78 -14.96 0.79 -20.02
CA ILE A 78 -15.83 0.01 -20.90
C ILE A 78 -17.08 -0.38 -20.11
N THR A 79 -18.23 0.17 -20.49
CA THR A 79 -19.52 -0.14 -19.85
C THR A 79 -20.42 -1.03 -20.69
N SER A 80 -20.08 -1.23 -21.96
CA SER A 80 -20.85 -2.06 -22.90
C SER A 80 -19.93 -2.69 -23.93
N ALA A 81 -20.33 -3.85 -24.47
CA ALA A 81 -19.63 -4.54 -25.55
C ALA A 81 -19.75 -3.81 -26.91
N LYS A 82 -20.69 -2.86 -27.06
CA LYS A 82 -20.88 -2.11 -28.31
C LYS A 82 -19.94 -0.91 -28.38
N GLY A 83 -19.17 -0.81 -29.47
CA GLY A 83 -18.33 0.37 -29.73
C GLY A 83 -17.25 0.62 -28.68
N VAL A 84 -16.60 -0.44 -28.19
CA VAL A 84 -15.55 -0.37 -27.16
C VAL A 84 -14.48 0.69 -27.46
N PRO A 85 -13.89 0.77 -28.68
CA PRO A 85 -12.87 1.79 -28.97
C PRO A 85 -13.39 3.22 -28.81
N HIS A 86 -14.65 3.48 -29.21
CA HIS A 86 -15.27 4.80 -29.08
C HIS A 86 -15.55 5.15 -27.62
N GLN A 87 -16.00 4.19 -26.80
CA GLN A 87 -16.21 4.43 -25.37
C GLN A 87 -14.91 4.82 -24.67
N VAL A 88 -13.82 4.09 -24.95
CA VAL A 88 -12.51 4.38 -24.38
C VAL A 88 -12.02 5.75 -24.86
N MET A 89 -12.01 6.00 -26.18
CA MET A 89 -11.55 7.26 -26.75
C MET A 89 -12.31 8.47 -26.19
N ASN A 90 -13.65 8.45 -26.25
CA ASN A 90 -14.47 9.56 -25.79
C ASN A 90 -14.26 9.84 -24.30
N ARG A 91 -14.18 8.81 -23.46
CA ARG A 91 -14.01 9.00 -22.01
C ARG A 91 -12.62 9.52 -21.64
N VAL A 92 -11.57 9.05 -22.32
CA VAL A 92 -10.21 9.56 -22.12
C VAL A 92 -10.14 11.03 -22.55
N VAL A 93 -10.63 11.35 -23.75
CA VAL A 93 -10.63 12.73 -24.28
C VAL A 93 -11.46 13.66 -23.38
N MET A 94 -12.65 13.23 -22.94
CA MET A 94 -13.47 14.00 -22.00
C MET A 94 -12.73 14.27 -20.69
N ALA A 95 -12.08 13.26 -20.09
CA ALA A 95 -11.32 13.44 -18.86
C ALA A 95 -10.14 14.42 -19.03
N GLN A 96 -9.41 14.33 -20.14
CA GLN A 96 -8.32 15.24 -20.48
C GLN A 96 -8.82 16.67 -20.69
N ASN A 97 -9.91 16.85 -21.45
CA ASN A 97 -10.50 18.15 -21.71
C ASN A 97 -11.02 18.80 -20.43
N VAL A 98 -11.66 18.05 -19.53
CA VAL A 98 -12.09 18.57 -18.22
C VAL A 98 -10.89 19.09 -17.42
N ASN A 99 -9.77 18.36 -17.41
CA ASN A 99 -8.57 18.80 -16.71
C ASN A 99 -7.92 20.04 -17.36
N ALA A 100 -7.89 20.10 -18.70
CA ALA A 100 -7.38 21.26 -19.43
C ALA A 100 -8.26 22.50 -19.20
N MET A 101 -9.60 22.35 -19.28
CA MET A 101 -10.54 23.44 -19.00
C MET A 101 -10.45 23.90 -17.56
N LYS A 102 -10.27 22.98 -16.61
CA LYS A 102 -9.97 23.33 -15.21
C LYS A 102 -8.73 24.22 -15.12
N ALA A 103 -7.64 23.92 -15.81
CA ALA A 103 -6.42 24.73 -15.69
C ALA A 103 -6.60 26.19 -16.14
N VAL A 104 -7.56 26.47 -17.04
CA VAL A 104 -7.80 27.82 -17.61
C VAL A 104 -9.11 28.44 -17.06
N ALA A 105 -9.78 27.76 -16.13
CA ALA A 105 -11.05 28.23 -15.58
C ALA A 105 -10.88 29.50 -14.74
N SER A 106 -11.90 30.37 -14.78
CA SER A 106 -11.94 31.58 -13.96
C SER A 106 -11.97 31.23 -12.47
N PRO A 107 -11.51 32.13 -11.57
CA PRO A 107 -11.53 31.88 -10.13
C PRO A 107 -12.90 31.44 -9.58
N GLN A 108 -13.98 32.02 -10.11
CA GLN A 108 -15.36 31.66 -9.72
C GLN A 108 -15.71 30.21 -10.07
N ILE A 109 -15.27 29.74 -11.26
CA ILE A 109 -15.48 28.36 -11.71
C ILE A 109 -14.57 27.41 -10.91
N GLN A 110 -13.34 27.82 -10.59
CA GLN A 110 -12.45 27.05 -9.71
C GLN A 110 -13.08 26.85 -8.34
N ASP A 111 -13.59 27.91 -7.73
CA ASP A 111 -14.26 27.85 -6.42
C ASP A 111 -15.49 26.94 -6.47
N PHE A 112 -16.29 27.04 -7.53
CA PHE A 112 -17.42 26.12 -7.74
C PHE A 112 -16.98 24.65 -7.88
N LEU A 113 -15.93 24.39 -8.67
CA LEU A 113 -15.40 23.03 -8.86
C LEU A 113 -14.75 22.47 -7.59
N HIS A 114 -14.08 23.32 -6.80
CA HIS A 114 -13.56 22.98 -5.48
C HIS A 114 -14.68 22.71 -4.46
N THR A 115 -15.85 23.33 -4.62
CA THR A 115 -17.03 23.06 -3.78
C THR A 115 -17.59 21.64 -4.03
N GLY A 116 -17.36 21.06 -5.21
CA GLY A 116 -17.79 19.70 -5.58
C GLY A 116 -16.69 18.62 -5.52
N MET A 117 -15.42 19.01 -5.40
CA MET A 117 -14.29 18.10 -5.31
C MET A 117 -13.46 18.45 -4.07
N SER A 118 -13.53 17.62 -3.02
CA SER A 118 -12.55 17.67 -1.93
C SER A 118 -11.16 17.78 -2.55
N LYS A 119 -10.37 18.78 -2.14
CA LYS A 119 -8.90 18.73 -2.27
C LYS A 119 -8.49 17.31 -1.88
N GLU A 120 -7.57 16.68 -2.61
CA GLU A 120 -7.07 15.36 -2.21
C GLU A 120 -6.46 15.49 -0.82
N GLU A 121 -7.26 15.20 0.20
CA GLU A 121 -6.82 15.26 1.56
C GLU A 121 -5.77 14.15 1.72
N PRO A 122 -4.64 14.46 2.36
CA PRO A 122 -3.59 13.48 2.56
C PRO A 122 -4.08 12.25 3.31
N VAL A 123 -5.18 12.38 4.06
CA VAL A 123 -5.94 11.27 4.63
C VAL A 123 -7.41 11.44 4.26
N ALA A 124 -8.01 10.47 3.57
CA ALA A 124 -9.41 10.50 3.16
C ALA A 124 -10.10 9.16 3.48
N LEU A 125 -11.17 9.19 4.26
CA LEU A 125 -11.92 7.98 4.60
C LEU A 125 -12.83 7.54 3.46
N LEU A 126 -12.94 6.23 3.26
CA LEU A 126 -13.63 5.65 2.12
C LEU A 126 -14.76 4.72 2.56
N GLY A 127 -15.89 4.80 1.85
CA GLY A 127 -17.07 4.00 2.14
C GLY A 127 -17.99 4.65 3.19
N LYS A 128 -19.05 3.93 3.57
CA LYS A 128 -20.02 4.40 4.56
C LYS A 128 -19.43 4.29 5.97
N SER A 129 -19.68 5.30 6.80
CA SER A 129 -19.37 5.26 8.22
C SER A 129 -20.29 4.28 8.95
N LYS A 130 -19.79 3.77 10.08
CA LYS A 130 -20.50 2.85 10.99
C LYS A 130 -20.38 3.35 12.43
N PRO A 131 -21.34 3.04 13.30
CA PRO A 131 -21.21 3.33 14.72
C PRO A 131 -20.05 2.55 15.32
N VAL A 132 -19.34 3.17 16.26
CA VAL A 132 -18.24 2.56 17.03
C VAL A 132 -18.84 1.75 18.19
N ASP A 133 -18.36 0.53 18.38
CA ASP A 133 -18.78 -0.31 19.51
C ASP A 133 -18.28 0.26 20.86
N GLY A 134 -19.02 0.03 21.95
CA GLY A 134 -18.76 0.61 23.28
C GLY A 134 -17.34 0.35 23.82
N PRO A 135 -16.81 -0.89 23.78
CA PRO A 135 -15.44 -1.19 24.22
C PRO A 135 -14.38 -0.46 23.38
N LEU A 136 -14.63 -0.31 22.08
CA LEU A 136 -13.73 0.40 21.17
C LEU A 136 -13.74 1.91 21.46
N LEU A 137 -14.91 2.50 21.67
CA LEU A 137 -15.05 3.90 22.06
C LEU A 137 -14.30 4.19 23.37
N THR A 138 -14.52 3.35 24.39
CA THR A 138 -13.85 3.47 25.70
C THR A 138 -12.32 3.40 25.57
N LEU A 139 -11.80 2.53 24.69
CA LEU A 139 -10.37 2.43 24.42
C LEU A 139 -9.81 3.72 23.81
N ILE A 140 -10.53 4.30 22.86
CA ILE A 140 -10.12 5.50 22.13
C ILE A 140 -10.14 6.71 23.06
N GLU A 141 -11.23 6.90 23.81
CA GLU A 141 -11.36 7.97 24.81
C GLU A 141 -10.25 7.87 25.87
N ARG A 142 -9.88 6.66 26.30
CA ARG A 142 -8.81 6.47 27.29
C ARG A 142 -7.41 6.79 26.76
N GLN A 143 -7.11 6.46 25.49
CA GLN A 143 -5.77 6.63 24.93
C GLN A 143 -5.57 7.97 24.22
N VAL A 144 -6.65 8.60 23.77
CA VAL A 144 -6.63 9.89 23.07
C VAL A 144 -7.67 10.86 23.68
N PRO A 145 -7.64 11.10 25.01
CA PRO A 145 -8.69 11.86 25.71
C PRO A 145 -8.74 13.33 25.29
N GLU A 146 -7.59 13.92 24.96
CA GLU A 146 -7.48 15.36 24.66
C GLU A 146 -8.04 15.76 23.27
N HIS A 147 -8.50 14.78 22.48
CA HIS A 147 -8.82 15.00 21.07
C HIS A 147 -10.27 14.68 20.70
N ILE A 148 -11.19 14.37 21.62
CA ILE A 148 -12.55 13.97 21.23
C ILE A 148 -13.57 14.91 21.87
N ILE A 149 -14.15 15.78 21.06
CA ILE A 149 -15.18 16.73 21.48
C ILE A 149 -16.55 16.36 20.90
N GLY A 150 -16.55 15.60 19.79
CA GLY A 150 -17.78 15.25 19.08
C GLY A 150 -17.89 13.76 18.76
N SER A 151 -18.42 13.47 17.58
CA SER A 151 -18.74 12.12 17.17
C SER A 151 -17.50 11.31 16.84
N VAL A 152 -17.57 10.01 17.12
CA VAL A 152 -16.56 9.03 16.75
C VAL A 152 -17.23 7.99 15.87
N VAL A 153 -16.72 7.81 14.64
CA VAL A 153 -17.30 6.89 13.65
C VAL A 153 -16.23 5.97 13.05
N GLU A 154 -16.61 4.73 12.79
CA GLU A 154 -15.73 3.73 12.18
C GLU A 154 -15.88 3.69 10.67
N HIS A 155 -14.77 3.44 9.97
CA HIS A 155 -14.72 3.19 8.54
C HIS A 155 -13.96 1.90 8.26
N ASP A 156 -14.30 1.26 7.14
CA ASP A 156 -13.59 0.05 6.71
C ASP A 156 -12.28 0.36 5.99
N ARG A 157 -12.14 1.58 5.45
CA ARG A 157 -11.05 1.95 4.53
C ARG A 157 -10.63 3.41 4.68
N VAL A 158 -9.34 3.64 4.47
CA VAL A 158 -8.73 4.97 4.45
C VAL A 158 -7.74 5.07 3.30
N ARG A 159 -7.72 6.20 2.62
CA ARG A 159 -6.65 6.58 1.69
C ARG A 159 -5.66 7.47 2.42
N ILE A 160 -4.37 7.13 2.37
CA ILE A 160 -3.29 7.91 2.97
C ILE A 160 -2.25 8.13 1.89
N SER A 161 -1.97 9.38 1.54
CA SER A 161 -0.95 9.77 0.54
C SER A 161 -1.04 8.92 -0.74
N GLY A 162 -2.25 8.80 -1.30
CA GLY A 162 -2.55 8.05 -2.52
C GLY A 162 -2.79 6.53 -2.35
N HIS A 163 -2.38 5.95 -1.21
CA HIS A 163 -2.49 4.50 -0.97
C HIS A 163 -3.76 4.18 -0.19
N VAL A 164 -4.46 3.11 -0.58
CA VAL A 164 -5.67 2.67 0.12
C VAL A 164 -5.34 1.55 1.09
N PHE A 165 -5.72 1.75 2.34
CA PHE A 165 -5.65 0.79 3.42
C PHE A 165 -7.06 0.35 3.82
N HIS A 166 -7.16 -0.84 4.38
CA HIS A 166 -8.41 -1.35 4.93
C HIS A 166 -8.20 -2.01 6.30
N SER A 167 -9.28 -2.07 7.07
CA SER A 167 -9.29 -2.76 8.36
C SER A 167 -9.32 -4.29 8.16
N GLU A 168 -8.90 -5.04 9.18
CA GLU A 168 -9.01 -6.51 9.20
C GLU A 168 -10.46 -7.00 9.09
N GLN A 169 -11.43 -6.17 9.46
CA GLN A 169 -12.86 -6.46 9.37
C GLN A 169 -13.38 -6.39 7.93
N TYR A 170 -12.70 -5.66 7.05
CA TYR A 170 -13.10 -5.52 5.67
C TYR A 170 -12.71 -6.77 4.87
N LYS A 171 -13.65 -7.73 4.77
CA LYS A 171 -13.43 -9.04 4.11
C LYS A 171 -13.71 -9.08 2.61
N ARG A 172 -14.02 -7.95 1.98
CA ARG A 172 -14.31 -7.89 0.54
C ARG A 172 -13.09 -8.17 -0.36
N PRO A 173 -11.86 -7.72 -0.03
CA PRO A 173 -10.68 -8.04 -0.83
C PRO A 173 -10.36 -9.53 -0.73
N ASP A 174 -10.18 -10.18 -1.87
CA ASP A 174 -9.85 -11.60 -2.01
C ASP A 174 -8.38 -11.82 -2.40
N LYS A 175 -7.77 -10.84 -3.08
CA LYS A 175 -6.41 -10.94 -3.63
C LYS A 175 -5.36 -10.05 -2.98
N THR A 176 -5.77 -8.93 -2.38
CA THR A 176 -4.85 -7.93 -1.83
C THR A 176 -5.08 -7.74 -0.34
N ASP A 177 -3.99 -7.75 0.44
CA ASP A 177 -4.01 -7.41 1.85
C ASP A 177 -3.35 -6.04 2.05
N CYS A 178 -4.18 -5.01 2.21
CA CYS A 178 -3.74 -3.65 2.55
C CYS A 178 -4.04 -3.30 4.01
N THR A 179 -3.98 -4.30 4.91
CA THR A 179 -4.15 -4.08 6.35
C THR A 179 -2.85 -3.63 7.03
N ALA A 180 -1.71 -3.81 6.38
CA ALA A 180 -0.40 -3.55 6.98
C ALA A 180 0.15 -2.16 6.60
N ILE A 181 0.54 -1.42 7.63
CA ILE A 181 1.00 -0.05 7.52
C ILE A 181 2.28 0.17 8.34
N ARG A 182 3.20 0.95 7.81
CA ARG A 182 4.41 1.42 8.48
C ARG A 182 4.30 2.92 8.74
N MET A 183 4.40 3.31 9.99
CA MET A 183 4.34 4.71 10.45
C MET A 183 5.73 5.35 10.51
N SER A 184 5.77 6.68 10.73
CA SER A 184 6.97 7.54 10.68
C SER A 184 8.10 7.20 11.67
N ASN A 185 7.83 6.40 12.69
CA ASN A 185 8.84 5.90 13.64
C ASN A 185 9.24 4.44 13.40
N SER A 186 9.05 3.92 12.18
CA SER A 186 9.27 2.51 11.82
C SER A 186 8.42 1.51 12.59
N VAL A 187 7.37 1.97 13.29
CA VAL A 187 6.37 1.07 13.85
C VAL A 187 5.51 0.53 12.72
N CYS A 188 5.50 -0.80 12.60
CA CYS A 188 4.60 -1.51 11.72
C CYS A 188 3.35 -1.93 12.51
N ALA A 189 2.19 -1.81 11.87
CA ALA A 189 0.91 -2.14 12.45
C ALA A 189 0.06 -2.90 11.43
N LYS A 190 -0.78 -3.79 11.94
CA LYS A 190 -1.88 -4.38 11.19
C LYS A 190 -3.18 -3.73 11.67
N ILE A 191 -3.87 -3.05 10.76
CA ILE A 191 -5.01 -2.17 11.06
C ILE A 191 -6.24 -3.00 11.41
N GLN A 192 -6.68 -2.96 12.66
CA GLN A 192 -7.89 -3.66 13.11
C GLN A 192 -9.14 -2.81 12.94
N HIS A 193 -9.04 -1.52 13.25
CA HIS A 193 -10.10 -0.54 13.11
C HIS A 193 -9.55 0.76 12.54
N ILE A 194 -10.38 1.49 11.80
CA ILE A 194 -10.09 2.83 11.31
C ILE A 194 -11.21 3.74 11.80
N VAL A 195 -10.86 4.82 12.49
CA VAL A 195 -11.82 5.66 13.18
C VAL A 195 -11.61 7.12 12.82
N LEU A 196 -12.69 7.84 12.60
CA LEU A 196 -12.71 9.30 12.53
C LEU A 196 -13.23 9.83 13.86
N ALA A 197 -12.52 10.76 14.46
CA ALA A 197 -13.02 11.50 15.62
C ALA A 197 -13.08 13.00 15.30
N ASP A 198 -14.14 13.65 15.77
CA ASP A 198 -14.24 15.11 15.78
C ASP A 198 -13.40 15.68 16.95
N CYS A 199 -12.26 16.28 16.62
CA CYS A 199 -11.36 16.94 17.59
C CYS A 199 -11.58 18.46 17.61
N SER A 200 -10.99 19.16 18.60
CA SER A 200 -11.11 20.62 18.78
C SER A 200 -10.81 21.44 17.54
N ASP A 201 -9.78 21.04 16.80
CA ASP A 201 -9.27 21.84 15.69
C ASP A 201 -9.78 21.34 14.34
N ASN A 202 -9.94 20.01 14.20
CA ASN A 202 -10.36 19.38 12.96
C ASN A 202 -10.75 17.91 13.20
N LYS A 203 -11.34 17.26 12.20
CA LYS A 203 -11.53 15.80 12.20
C LYS A 203 -10.17 15.11 12.01
N ARG A 204 -9.89 14.09 12.81
CA ARG A 204 -8.64 13.32 12.73
C ARG A 204 -8.93 11.83 12.60
N ALA A 205 -8.13 11.17 11.76
CA ALA A 205 -8.24 9.74 11.52
C ALA A 205 -7.24 8.97 12.41
N PHE A 206 -7.74 7.93 13.06
CA PHE A 206 -6.98 7.06 13.94
C PHE A 206 -7.06 5.62 13.44
N ILE A 207 -5.99 4.86 13.67
CA ILE A 207 -5.99 3.42 13.52
C ILE A 207 -5.90 2.75 14.89
N VAL A 208 -6.63 1.66 15.05
CA VAL A 208 -6.51 0.77 16.20
C VAL A 208 -5.82 -0.51 15.76
N TYR A 209 -4.78 -0.89 16.48
CA TYR A 209 -3.95 -2.04 16.16
C TYR A 209 -3.42 -2.68 17.44
N ARG A 210 -2.91 -3.91 17.34
CA ARG A 210 -2.20 -4.56 18.44
C ARG A 210 -0.73 -4.19 18.43
N ASP A 211 -0.13 -4.05 19.60
CA ASP A 211 1.31 -3.88 19.70
C ASP A 211 2.05 -5.12 19.14
N TYR A 212 3.16 -4.85 18.46
CA TYR A 212 4.07 -5.86 17.97
C TYR A 212 5.48 -5.55 18.46
N ILE A 213 6.13 -6.55 19.03
CA ILE A 213 7.56 -6.50 19.29
C ILE A 213 8.24 -7.28 18.19
N GLY A 214 9.21 -6.65 17.54
CA GLY A 214 9.88 -7.24 16.40
C GLY A 214 11.36 -6.98 16.37
N SER A 215 12.06 -7.87 15.69
CA SER A 215 13.47 -7.72 15.35
C SER A 215 13.68 -8.08 13.88
N ALA A 216 14.64 -7.42 13.25
CA ALA A 216 15.13 -7.80 11.93
C ALA A 216 15.54 -9.29 11.93
N CYS A 217 15.30 -9.99 10.83
CA CYS A 217 15.62 -11.40 10.69
C CYS A 217 16.25 -11.71 9.33
N PHE A 218 16.81 -12.92 9.19
CA PHE A 218 17.46 -13.38 7.95
C PHE A 218 18.62 -12.48 7.46
N GLY A 219 19.26 -11.76 8.38
CA GLY A 219 20.35 -10.83 8.04
C GLY A 219 19.90 -9.62 7.21
N VAL A 220 18.60 -9.27 7.23
CA VAL A 220 18.05 -8.13 6.50
C VAL A 220 17.16 -7.25 7.38
N THR A 221 17.18 -5.95 7.13
CA THR A 221 16.42 -4.95 7.91
C THR A 221 15.00 -4.74 7.40
N HIS A 222 14.70 -5.17 6.17
CA HIS A 222 13.37 -5.00 5.56
C HIS A 222 12.39 -6.11 5.93
N ILE A 223 12.83 -7.19 6.58
CA ILE A 223 11.96 -8.26 7.10
C ILE A 223 12.08 -8.25 8.62
N VAL A 224 10.96 -7.96 9.28
CA VAL A 224 10.89 -7.90 10.74
C VAL A 224 10.00 -9.04 11.21
N LYS A 225 10.59 -10.01 11.92
CA LYS A 225 9.81 -11.05 12.61
C LYS A 225 9.16 -10.40 13.80
N VAL A 226 7.86 -10.60 13.96
CA VAL A 226 7.08 -9.99 15.05
C VAL A 226 6.34 -11.01 15.89
N GLN A 227 6.20 -10.68 17.16
CA GLN A 227 5.28 -11.33 18.08
C GLN A 227 4.20 -10.35 18.50
N ARG A 228 2.95 -10.81 18.40
CA ARG A 228 1.77 -10.02 18.72
C ARG A 228 1.55 -9.94 20.23
N TRP A 229 1.34 -8.74 20.74
CA TRP A 229 0.93 -8.51 22.12
C TRP A 229 -0.59 -8.36 22.27
N ALA A 230 -1.06 -8.44 23.51
CA ALA A 230 -2.48 -8.34 23.84
C ALA A 230 -2.99 -6.89 23.86
N SER A 231 -2.10 -5.92 24.12
CA SER A 231 -2.46 -4.50 24.19
C SER A 231 -2.89 -3.96 22.82
N LEU A 232 -4.06 -3.33 22.81
CA LEU A 232 -4.48 -2.47 21.72
C LEU A 232 -3.90 -1.07 21.90
N ARG A 233 -3.48 -0.47 20.80
CA ARG A 233 -3.04 0.91 20.69
C ARG A 233 -3.91 1.65 19.70
N VAL A 234 -4.18 2.90 20.03
CA VAL A 234 -4.81 3.88 19.14
C VAL A 234 -3.74 4.88 18.74
N ARG A 235 -3.64 5.17 17.44
CA ARG A 235 -2.66 6.14 16.93
C ARG A 235 -3.22 6.93 15.77
N GLU A 236 -2.95 8.23 15.76
CA GLU A 236 -3.29 9.11 14.65
C GLU A 236 -2.53 8.68 13.39
N VAL A 237 -3.24 8.70 12.27
CA VAL A 237 -2.68 8.38 10.96
C VAL A 237 -1.82 9.54 10.47
N ASP A 238 -0.51 9.28 10.32
CA ASP A 238 0.41 10.24 9.73
C ASP A 238 0.38 10.19 8.18
N ARG A 239 0.57 11.35 7.55
CA ARG A 239 0.73 11.52 6.09
C ARG A 239 1.95 10.76 5.55
N ASN A 240 2.97 10.54 6.39
CA ASN A 240 4.16 9.77 6.00
C ASN A 240 3.98 8.25 6.10
N ALA A 241 2.80 7.77 6.50
CA ALA A 241 2.56 6.35 6.59
C ALA A 241 2.70 5.70 5.21
N ARG A 242 3.37 4.55 5.18
CA ARG A 242 3.63 3.78 3.96
C ARG A 242 3.01 2.41 4.11
N ALA A 243 2.63 1.81 3.00
CA ALA A 243 2.23 0.41 3.02
C ALA A 243 3.44 -0.50 3.25
N CYS A 244 3.19 -1.61 3.93
CA CYS A 244 4.11 -2.71 4.09
C CYS A 244 3.34 -4.03 3.93
N LEU A 245 4.03 -5.15 3.82
CA LEU A 245 3.39 -6.45 3.70
C LEU A 245 3.28 -7.11 5.08
N TRP A 246 2.14 -7.74 5.34
CA TRP A 246 1.98 -8.68 6.44
C TRP A 246 2.06 -10.10 5.91
N LEU A 247 2.89 -10.93 6.53
CA LEU A 247 3.05 -12.34 6.16
C LEU A 247 2.95 -13.23 7.38
N GLU A 248 2.24 -14.34 7.23
CA GLU A 248 2.20 -15.41 8.23
C GLU A 248 2.70 -16.71 7.60
N CYS A 249 3.73 -17.31 8.17
CA CYS A 249 4.34 -18.53 7.67
C CYS A 249 4.69 -19.45 8.84
N LYS A 250 4.13 -20.67 8.83
CA LYS A 250 4.37 -21.71 9.86
C LYS A 250 4.17 -21.17 11.29
N GLY A 251 3.09 -20.43 11.52
CA GLY A 251 2.76 -19.83 12.83
C GLY A 251 3.65 -18.68 13.27
N ARG A 252 4.47 -18.12 12.36
CA ARG A 252 5.30 -16.93 12.62
C ARG A 252 4.80 -15.78 11.76
N SER A 253 4.81 -14.58 12.33
CA SER A 253 4.37 -13.37 11.68
C SER A 253 5.53 -12.45 11.33
N TYR A 254 5.39 -11.74 10.21
CA TYR A 254 6.41 -10.83 9.69
C TYR A 254 5.77 -9.57 9.12
N PHE A 255 6.42 -8.43 9.33
CA PHE A 255 6.23 -7.25 8.50
C PHE A 255 7.39 -7.12 7.51
N CYS A 256 7.07 -6.96 6.23
CA CYS A 256 8.05 -6.73 5.19
C CYS A 256 7.90 -5.32 4.63
N ASN A 257 8.96 -4.53 4.75
CA ASN A 257 9.02 -3.19 4.20
C ASN A 257 9.14 -3.24 2.69
N LEU A 258 8.38 -2.37 2.01
CA LEU A 258 8.52 -2.17 0.58
C LEU A 258 9.72 -1.28 0.28
N VAL A 259 10.37 -1.55 -0.84
CA VAL A 259 11.61 -0.88 -1.25
C VAL A 259 11.31 0.56 -1.67
N ASN A 260 10.28 0.74 -2.48
CA ASN A 260 9.90 2.02 -3.06
C ASN A 260 8.36 2.16 -3.06
N ARG A 261 7.88 3.34 -3.46
CA ARG A 261 6.45 3.67 -3.52
C ARG A 261 5.75 3.16 -4.79
N PHE A 262 6.49 2.62 -5.75
CA PHE A 262 5.96 2.18 -7.04
C PHE A 262 5.43 0.74 -7.02
N LEU A 263 5.64 0.01 -5.93
CA LEU A 263 5.38 -1.43 -5.84
C LEU A 263 4.02 -1.79 -5.20
N LEU A 264 3.05 -0.88 -5.20
CA LEU A 264 1.66 -1.14 -4.79
C LEU A 264 0.65 -0.30 -5.57
#